data_AF-X1E9M2-F1
#
_entry.id   AF-X1E9M2-F1
#
_cell.length_a   1.000
_cell.length_b   1.000
_cell.length_c   1.000
_cell.angle_alpha   90.00
_cell.angle_beta   90.00
_cell.angle_gamma   90.00
#
_symmetry.space_group_name_H-M   'P 1'
#
loop_
_entity.id
_entity.type
_entity.pdbx_description
1 polymer ?
#
loop_
_entity_poly.entity_id
_entity_poly.type
_entity_poly.pdbx_seq_one_letter_code
_entity_poly.pdbx_strand_id
1 'polypeptide(L)'
;DLGEYADLSIKRFTGEVLYKFITKSGYLKRLISSPSPSDEEKVKNIARFFDIIRSTSNIIAHDRVPQFISYLDLLIEAGDDPAAAEIDMEIDAVNVLTVHKAKGLEFPVVIMANLVSQRFPSYFRREGIPLPDLLIKDILPSGNFHLQEERRLFYVGMTRAKKELYFTSARDCGGKRPRKISQFIMEALDLSKADVVPNKVSSLEVIERNAPPAGKKGQREETIPPTEILTLSYRRIDDYLTCPLKYRYVHIIRVPIMQHHAV
;
A
#
# COMPACT_ATOMS: atom_id res chain seq x y z
N ASP A 1 -34.89 -5.48 6.39
CA ASP A 1 -35.29 -6.53 7.34
C ASP A 1 -34.32 -7.69 7.20
N LEU A 2 -33.62 -8.06 8.27
CA LEU A 2 -32.65 -9.17 8.24
C LEU A 2 -33.34 -10.53 8.19
N GLY A 3 -34.62 -10.62 8.62
CA GLY A 3 -35.38 -11.87 8.57
C GLY A 3 -35.60 -12.39 7.14
N GLU A 4 -35.86 -11.48 6.19
CA GLU A 4 -35.96 -11.81 4.76
C GLU A 4 -34.67 -12.44 4.22
N TYR A 5 -33.51 -11.92 4.62
CA TYR A 5 -32.22 -12.44 4.15
C TYR A 5 -31.85 -13.77 4.80
N ALA A 6 -32.20 -13.99 6.07
CA ALA A 6 -32.05 -15.28 6.73
C ALA A 6 -32.81 -16.38 5.95
N ASP A 7 -34.03 -16.08 5.53
CA ASP A 7 -34.86 -16.98 4.72
C ASP A 7 -34.27 -17.23 3.32
N LEU A 8 -33.84 -16.17 2.64
CA LEU A 8 -33.20 -16.27 1.32
C LEU A 8 -31.87 -17.05 1.38
N SER A 9 -31.13 -16.96 2.49
CA SER A 9 -29.83 -17.58 2.68
C SER A 9 -29.84 -19.10 2.50
N ILE A 10 -30.96 -19.74 2.83
CA ILE A 10 -31.17 -21.20 2.74
C ILE A 10 -31.84 -21.59 1.41
N LYS A 11 -32.63 -20.69 0.82
CA LYS A 11 -33.49 -20.96 -0.35
C LYS A 11 -32.82 -20.62 -1.69
N ARG A 12 -31.87 -19.68 -1.72
CA ARG A 12 -31.26 -19.14 -2.95
C ARG A 12 -29.74 -19.29 -2.96
N PHE A 13 -29.17 -19.22 -4.17
CA PHE A 13 -27.72 -19.25 -4.37
C PHE A 13 -27.02 -18.08 -3.68
N THR A 14 -25.83 -18.30 -3.13
CA THR A 14 -25.11 -17.31 -2.33
C THR A 14 -24.91 -16.00 -3.09
N GLY A 15 -24.53 -16.09 -4.37
CA GLY A 15 -24.37 -14.92 -5.24
C GLY A 15 -25.68 -14.13 -5.44
N GLU A 16 -26.83 -14.80 -5.56
CA GLU A 16 -28.13 -14.13 -5.69
C GLU A 16 -28.48 -13.36 -4.40
N VAL A 17 -28.25 -13.98 -3.24
CA VAL A 17 -28.50 -13.37 -1.93
C VAL A 17 -27.60 -12.14 -1.73
N LEU A 18 -26.31 -12.26 -2.02
CA LEU A 18 -25.36 -11.16 -1.94
C LEU A 18 -25.74 -9.99 -2.85
N TYR A 19 -26.09 -10.29 -4.11
CA TYR A 19 -26.52 -9.27 -5.08
C TYR A 19 -27.76 -8.52 -4.58
N LYS A 20 -28.79 -9.23 -4.12
CA LYS A 20 -29.99 -8.62 -3.54
C LYS A 20 -29.69 -7.80 -2.28
N PHE A 21 -28.75 -8.25 -1.45
CA PHE A 21 -28.36 -7.52 -0.25
C PHE A 21 -27.65 -6.20 -0.59
N ILE A 22 -26.65 -6.25 -1.45
CA ILE A 22 -25.84 -5.08 -1.84
C ILE A 22 -26.67 -4.04 -2.61
N THR A 23 -27.61 -4.48 -3.45
CA THR A 23 -28.49 -3.58 -4.20
C THR A 23 -29.56 -2.94 -3.33
N LYS A 24 -30.28 -3.71 -2.51
CA LYS A 24 -31.36 -3.19 -1.64
C LYS A 24 -30.82 -2.32 -0.51
N SER A 25 -29.63 -2.60 0.02
CA SER A 25 -28.97 -1.75 1.02
C SER A 25 -28.51 -0.40 0.47
N GLY A 26 -28.52 -0.21 -0.85
CA GLY A 26 -28.01 0.99 -1.50
C GLY A 26 -26.49 1.13 -1.43
N TYR A 27 -25.77 0.10 -0.96
CA TYR A 27 -24.32 0.16 -0.80
C TYR A 27 -23.61 0.37 -2.14
N LEU A 28 -23.94 -0.44 -3.14
CA LEU A 28 -23.34 -0.32 -4.48
C LEU A 28 -23.69 1.02 -5.14
N LYS A 29 -24.95 1.48 -4.99
CA LYS A 29 -25.37 2.79 -5.50
C LYS A 29 -24.53 3.91 -4.88
N ARG A 30 -24.25 3.84 -3.57
CA ARG A 30 -23.40 4.81 -2.86
C ARG A 30 -21.97 4.82 -3.39
N LEU A 31 -21.38 3.65 -3.64
CA LEU A 31 -20.02 3.56 -4.19
C LEU A 31 -19.92 4.12 -5.62
N ILE A 32 -20.95 3.92 -6.44
CA ILE A 32 -20.95 4.37 -7.85
C ILE A 32 -21.28 5.87 -7.98
N SER A 33 -22.08 6.44 -7.08
CA SER A 33 -22.58 7.82 -7.22
C SER A 33 -21.51 8.91 -7.01
N SER A 34 -20.38 8.57 -6.38
CA SER A 34 -19.24 9.49 -6.18
C SER A 34 -17.93 8.69 -6.20
N PRO A 35 -17.41 8.32 -7.38
CA PRO A 35 -16.23 7.48 -7.48
C PRO A 35 -15.00 8.21 -6.94
N SER A 36 -14.57 7.83 -5.74
CA SER A 36 -13.21 8.06 -5.28
C SER A 36 -12.34 6.85 -5.65
N PRO A 37 -11.00 6.98 -5.73
CA PRO A 37 -10.13 5.82 -5.97
C PRO A 37 -10.37 4.68 -4.98
N SER A 38 -10.70 5.00 -3.72
CA SER A 38 -11.05 4.01 -2.70
C SER A 38 -12.39 3.33 -2.97
N ASP A 39 -13.37 4.04 -3.53
CA ASP A 39 -14.67 3.46 -3.85
C ASP A 39 -14.62 2.59 -5.11
N GLU A 40 -13.82 2.98 -6.10
CA GLU A 40 -13.50 2.11 -7.25
C GLU A 40 -12.82 0.81 -6.81
N GLU A 41 -11.84 0.90 -5.89
CA GLU A 41 -11.18 -0.26 -5.29
C GLU A 41 -12.19 -1.18 -4.59
N LYS A 42 -13.11 -0.63 -3.78
CA LYS A 42 -14.18 -1.41 -3.13
C LYS A 42 -15.08 -2.11 -4.14
N VAL A 43 -15.45 -1.43 -5.23
CA VAL A 43 -16.28 -2.04 -6.29
C VAL A 43 -15.53 -3.19 -6.96
N LYS A 44 -14.25 -3.03 -7.27
CA LYS A 44 -13.41 -4.11 -7.79
C LYS A 44 -13.29 -5.28 -6.80
N ASN A 45 -13.13 -5.00 -5.50
CA ASN A 45 -13.10 -6.01 -4.45
C ASN A 45 -14.42 -6.79 -4.34
N ILE A 46 -15.57 -6.10 -4.45
CA ILE A 46 -16.89 -6.73 -4.49
C ILE A 46 -17.01 -7.64 -5.71
N ALA A 47 -16.57 -7.19 -6.89
CA ALA A 47 -16.58 -8.01 -8.10
C ALA A 47 -15.72 -9.28 -7.95
N ARG A 48 -14.51 -9.16 -7.40
CA ARG A 48 -13.65 -10.31 -7.09
C ARG A 48 -14.30 -11.25 -6.08
N PHE A 49 -15.03 -10.74 -5.09
CA PHE A 49 -15.77 -11.57 -4.15
C PHE A 49 -16.91 -12.36 -4.82
N PHE A 50 -17.59 -11.79 -5.83
CA PHE A 50 -18.53 -12.56 -6.66
C PHE A 50 -17.84 -13.65 -7.47
N ASP A 51 -16.63 -13.41 -7.99
CA ASP A 51 -15.86 -14.45 -8.68
C ASP A 51 -15.48 -15.60 -7.73
N ILE A 52 -15.10 -15.30 -6.49
CA ILE A 52 -14.84 -16.30 -5.44
C ILE A 52 -16.09 -17.15 -5.22
N ILE A 53 -17.25 -16.52 -4.94
CA ILE A 53 -18.53 -17.23 -4.75
C ILE A 53 -18.86 -18.12 -5.95
N ARG A 54 -18.71 -17.60 -7.18
CA ARG A 54 -18.98 -18.36 -8.40
C ARG A 54 -18.05 -19.56 -8.53
N SER A 55 -16.77 -19.39 -8.22
CA SER A 55 -15.79 -20.48 -8.26
C SER A 55 -16.10 -21.57 -7.22
N THR A 56 -16.48 -21.16 -6.00
CA THR A 56 -16.89 -22.05 -4.93
C THR A 56 -18.18 -22.82 -5.26
N SER A 57 -19.14 -22.16 -5.92
CA SER A 57 -20.40 -22.80 -6.31
C SER A 57 -20.22 -24.04 -7.18
N ASN A 58 -19.09 -24.17 -7.89
CA ASN A 58 -18.77 -25.36 -8.69
C ASN A 58 -18.17 -26.50 -7.87
N ILE A 59 -17.78 -26.23 -6.61
CA ILE A 59 -17.07 -27.15 -5.72
C ILE A 59 -18.00 -27.68 -4.63
N ILE A 60 -18.84 -26.82 -4.06
CA ILE A 60 -19.73 -27.19 -2.94
C ILE A 60 -21.01 -27.85 -3.46
N ALA A 61 -21.43 -28.93 -2.79
CA ALA A 61 -22.62 -29.69 -3.17
C ALA A 61 -23.91 -28.85 -3.10
N HIS A 62 -23.95 -27.88 -2.19
CA HIS A 62 -25.08 -26.98 -2.00
C HIS A 62 -24.58 -25.54 -1.87
N ASP A 63 -24.70 -24.76 -2.95
CA ASP A 63 -24.40 -23.33 -2.91
C ASP A 63 -25.53 -22.57 -2.22
N ARG A 64 -25.40 -22.46 -0.90
CA ARG A 64 -26.21 -21.66 0.01
C ARG A 64 -25.28 -20.93 0.98
N VAL A 65 -25.77 -19.83 1.54
CA VAL A 65 -24.93 -18.95 2.36
C VAL A 65 -24.29 -19.69 3.55
N PRO A 66 -24.99 -20.56 4.32
CA PRO A 66 -24.36 -21.26 5.44
C PRO A 66 -23.17 -22.12 5.02
N GLN A 67 -23.31 -22.87 3.92
CA GLN A 67 -22.25 -23.72 3.38
C GLN A 67 -21.08 -22.90 2.83
N PHE A 68 -21.37 -21.78 2.16
CA PHE A 68 -20.33 -20.86 1.72
C PHE A 68 -19.57 -20.25 2.91
N ILE A 69 -20.26 -19.89 4.00
CA ILE A 69 -19.60 -19.38 5.22
C ILE A 69 -18.69 -20.44 5.84
N SER A 70 -19.15 -21.70 5.98
CA SER A 70 -18.26 -22.77 6.46
C SER A 70 -17.03 -22.99 5.58
N TYR A 71 -17.18 -22.85 4.26
CA TYR A 71 -16.06 -22.91 3.34
C TYR A 71 -15.11 -21.70 3.50
N LEU A 72 -15.66 -20.49 3.67
CA LEU A 72 -14.88 -19.28 3.90
C LEU A 72 -14.10 -19.35 5.22
N ASP A 73 -14.72 -19.84 6.29
CA ASP A 73 -14.06 -20.06 7.58
C ASP A 73 -12.90 -21.05 7.44
N LEU A 74 -13.08 -22.13 6.68
CA LEU A 74 -12.02 -23.11 6.38
C LEU A 74 -10.85 -22.47 5.61
N LEU A 75 -11.13 -21.60 4.63
CA LEU A 75 -10.10 -20.85 3.91
C LEU A 75 -9.32 -19.93 4.86
N ILE A 76 -10.02 -19.20 5.73
CA ILE A 76 -9.39 -18.33 6.73
C ILE A 76 -8.52 -19.14 7.69
N GLU A 77 -9.00 -20.29 8.17
CA GLU A 77 -8.23 -21.18 9.06
C GLU A 77 -7.00 -21.77 8.36
N ALA A 78 -7.12 -22.11 7.08
CA ALA A 78 -5.99 -22.54 6.25
C ALA A 78 -4.99 -21.41 5.93
N GLY A 79 -5.31 -20.16 6.29
CA GLY A 79 -4.47 -18.99 6.04
C GLY A 79 -4.54 -18.47 4.61
N ASP A 80 -5.64 -18.76 3.89
CA ASP A 80 -5.89 -18.20 2.57
C ASP A 80 -6.13 -16.68 2.69
N ASP A 81 -5.45 -15.91 1.84
CA ASP A 81 -5.51 -14.45 1.80
C ASP A 81 -5.61 -14.00 0.34
N PRO A 82 -6.83 -13.99 -0.24
CA PRO A 82 -7.02 -13.64 -1.64
C PRO A 82 -6.61 -12.18 -1.85
N ALA A 83 -5.77 -11.94 -2.85
CA ALA A 83 -5.28 -10.59 -3.14
C ALA A 83 -6.45 -9.59 -3.29
N ALA A 84 -6.32 -8.41 -2.67
CA ALA A 84 -7.16 -7.27 -2.98
C ALA A 84 -7.03 -6.89 -4.47
N ALA A 85 -8.06 -6.25 -5.02
CA ALA A 85 -8.06 -5.76 -6.39
C ALA A 85 -6.80 -4.92 -6.63
N GLU A 86 -6.12 -5.20 -7.74
CA GLU A 86 -4.93 -4.42 -8.08
C GLU A 86 -5.34 -2.99 -8.40
N ILE A 87 -4.72 -2.06 -7.68
CA ILE A 87 -4.81 -0.64 -7.96
C ILE A 87 -4.04 -0.40 -9.26
N ASP A 88 -4.63 0.39 -10.14
CA ASP A 88 -3.97 0.74 -11.40
C ASP A 88 -2.72 1.56 -11.11
N MET A 89 -1.58 1.12 -11.65
CA MET A 89 -0.30 1.80 -11.49
C MET A 89 -0.24 3.12 -12.27
N GLU A 90 -1.21 3.39 -13.15
CA GLU A 90 -1.35 4.66 -13.87
C GLU A 90 -1.93 5.80 -13.02
N ILE A 91 -2.43 5.49 -11.82
CA ILE A 91 -2.90 6.52 -10.88
C ILE A 91 -1.71 7.38 -10.45
N ASP A 92 -1.88 8.71 -10.49
CA ASP A 92 -0.87 9.68 -10.06
C ASP A 92 -0.64 9.61 -8.54
N ALA A 93 0.19 8.64 -8.13
CA ALA A 93 0.49 8.31 -6.76
C ALA A 93 1.86 7.64 -6.61
N VAL A 94 2.35 7.55 -5.37
CA VAL A 94 3.58 6.82 -5.06
C VAL A 94 3.28 5.34 -4.94
N ASN A 95 3.91 4.54 -5.80
CA ASN A 95 3.80 3.07 -5.76
C ASN A 95 4.68 2.47 -4.65
N VAL A 96 4.04 1.82 -3.67
CA VAL A 96 4.72 1.11 -2.57
C VAL A 96 4.67 -0.40 -2.85
N LEU A 97 5.79 -0.94 -3.32
CA LEU A 97 5.90 -2.34 -3.77
C LEU A 97 6.99 -3.10 -3.02
N THR A 98 6.85 -4.43 -2.97
CA THR A 98 7.97 -5.30 -2.62
C THR A 98 8.94 -5.39 -3.81
N VAL A 99 10.22 -5.66 -3.54
CA VAL A 99 11.24 -5.81 -4.61
C VAL A 99 10.87 -6.91 -5.61
N HIS A 100 10.24 -8.00 -5.13
CA HIS A 100 9.73 -9.07 -5.99
C HIS A 100 8.63 -8.59 -6.94
N LYS A 101 7.63 -7.83 -6.44
CA LYS A 101 6.57 -7.26 -7.27
C LYS A 101 7.06 -6.21 -8.27
N ALA A 102 8.18 -5.55 -7.98
CA ALA A 102 8.78 -4.58 -8.88
C ALA A 102 9.53 -5.21 -10.07
N LYS A 103 9.77 -6.53 -10.08
CA LYS A 103 10.50 -7.21 -11.16
C LYS A 103 9.77 -7.03 -12.49
N GLY A 104 10.50 -6.55 -13.51
CA GLY A 104 9.94 -6.29 -14.84
C GLY A 104 9.30 -4.91 -14.99
N LEU A 105 9.13 -4.15 -13.90
CA LEU A 105 8.69 -2.76 -13.93
C LEU A 105 9.89 -1.81 -13.94
N GLU A 106 9.68 -0.56 -14.33
CA GLU A 106 10.70 0.48 -14.31
C GLU A 106 10.08 1.82 -13.94
N PHE A 107 10.79 2.60 -13.11
CA PHE A 107 10.29 3.86 -12.57
C PHE A 107 11.32 4.99 -12.78
N PRO A 108 10.88 6.24 -13.01
CA PRO A 108 11.79 7.39 -13.09
C PRO A 108 12.67 7.53 -11.84
N VAL A 109 12.06 7.37 -10.66
CA VAL A 109 12.70 7.49 -9.35
C VAL A 109 12.36 6.25 -8.53
N VAL A 110 13.36 5.65 -7.87
CA VAL A 110 13.17 4.52 -6.96
C VAL A 110 13.79 4.84 -5.60
N ILE A 111 13.03 4.59 -4.53
CA ILE A 111 13.50 4.70 -3.15
C ILE A 111 13.51 3.30 -2.54
N MET A 112 14.69 2.71 -2.38
CA MET A 112 14.84 1.44 -1.68
C MET A 112 14.97 1.71 -0.17
N ALA A 113 13.88 1.44 0.55
CA ALA A 113 13.77 1.77 1.96
C ALA A 113 14.25 0.68 2.91
N ASN A 114 14.62 1.07 4.14
CA ASN A 114 14.89 0.15 5.26
C ASN A 114 16.01 -0.87 4.95
N LEU A 115 17.05 -0.42 4.25
CA LEU A 115 18.24 -1.18 3.88
C LEU A 115 19.22 -1.30 5.05
N VAL A 116 18.77 -2.04 6.04
CA VAL A 116 19.46 -2.27 7.31
C VAL A 116 19.97 -3.70 7.34
N SER A 117 21.17 -3.91 7.88
CA SER A 117 21.73 -5.24 8.07
C SER A 117 20.75 -6.13 8.84
N GLN A 118 20.56 -7.35 8.35
CA GLN A 118 19.62 -8.36 8.89
C GLN A 118 18.13 -8.08 8.64
N ARG A 119 17.82 -7.01 7.90
CA ARG A 119 16.52 -6.77 7.26
C ARG A 119 16.64 -6.97 5.76
N PHE A 120 17.68 -6.38 5.16
CA PHE A 120 18.08 -6.58 3.79
C PHE A 120 19.61 -6.48 3.73
N PRO A 121 20.36 -7.59 3.62
CA PRO A 121 19.86 -8.95 3.48
C PRO A 121 19.12 -9.42 4.73
N SER A 122 18.09 -10.24 4.52
CA SER A 122 17.36 -10.92 5.59
C SER A 122 18.20 -12.04 6.23
N TYR A 123 17.88 -12.42 7.47
CA TYR A 123 18.45 -13.63 8.07
C TYR A 123 18.03 -14.87 7.27
N PHE A 124 18.98 -15.74 6.96
CA PHE A 124 18.64 -17.06 6.42
C PHE A 124 17.76 -17.81 7.42
N ARG A 125 16.56 -18.17 7.00
CA ARG A 125 15.68 -19.07 7.73
C ARG A 125 15.81 -20.43 7.09
N ARG A 126 16.27 -21.42 7.87
CA ARG A 126 16.25 -22.82 7.42
C ARG A 126 14.81 -23.23 7.20
N GLU A 127 14.56 -23.89 6.08
CA GLU A 127 13.30 -24.58 5.84
C GLU A 127 13.13 -25.67 6.90
N GLY A 128 11.90 -25.83 7.42
CA GLY A 128 11.60 -26.84 8.44
C GLY A 128 11.72 -28.27 7.91
N ILE A 129 11.57 -28.46 6.60
CA ILE A 129 11.70 -29.73 5.90
C ILE A 129 12.59 -29.47 4.67
N PRO A 130 13.87 -29.87 4.69
CA PRO A 130 14.75 -29.66 3.54
C PRO A 130 14.32 -30.58 2.39
N LEU A 131 14.38 -30.04 1.17
CA LEU A 131 14.25 -30.85 -0.05
C LEU A 131 15.43 -31.83 -0.14
N PRO A 132 15.19 -33.13 -0.39
CA PRO A 132 16.25 -34.08 -0.65
C PRO A 132 17.10 -33.66 -1.85
N ASP A 133 18.42 -33.76 -1.73
CA ASP A 133 19.38 -33.34 -2.77
C ASP A 133 19.10 -33.99 -4.15
N LEU A 134 18.62 -35.24 -4.14
CA LEU A 134 18.25 -35.99 -5.34
C LEU A 134 17.09 -35.37 -6.15
N LEU A 135 16.28 -34.50 -5.52
CA LEU A 135 15.18 -33.79 -6.17
C LEU A 135 15.58 -32.40 -6.65
N ILE A 136 16.76 -31.90 -6.27
CA ILE A 136 17.28 -30.61 -6.68
C ILE A 136 17.95 -30.78 -8.05
N LYS A 137 17.28 -30.28 -9.10
CA LYS A 137 17.79 -30.37 -10.48
C LYS A 137 18.79 -29.26 -10.83
N ASP A 138 18.82 -28.20 -10.03
CA ASP A 138 19.68 -27.05 -10.25
C ASP A 138 21.05 -27.24 -9.59
N ILE A 139 22.09 -26.72 -10.23
CA ILE A 139 23.42 -26.63 -9.61
C ILE A 139 23.33 -25.61 -8.49
N LEU A 140 23.31 -26.08 -7.24
CA LEU A 140 23.44 -25.19 -6.08
C LEU A 140 24.80 -24.49 -6.17
N PRO A 141 24.85 -23.15 -6.28
CA PRO A 141 26.11 -22.45 -6.35
C PRO A 141 26.87 -22.61 -5.03
N SER A 142 28.20 -22.62 -5.13
CA SER A 142 29.05 -22.74 -3.95
C SER A 142 28.96 -21.49 -3.05
N GLY A 143 29.05 -21.70 -1.74
CA GLY A 143 29.03 -20.63 -0.73
C GLY A 143 27.65 -20.37 -0.13
N ASN A 144 27.39 -19.13 0.28
CA ASN A 144 26.15 -18.74 0.94
C ASN A 144 25.06 -18.37 -0.09
N PHE A 145 24.31 -19.38 -0.54
CA PHE A 145 23.23 -19.23 -1.54
C PHE A 145 22.22 -18.14 -1.16
N HIS A 146 21.74 -18.13 0.09
CA HIS A 146 20.78 -17.13 0.58
C HIS A 146 21.29 -15.71 0.39
N LEU A 147 22.55 -15.47 0.76
CA LEU A 147 23.16 -14.15 0.61
C LEU A 147 23.33 -13.74 -0.85
N GLN A 148 23.62 -14.70 -1.73
CA GLN A 148 23.71 -14.47 -3.17
C GLN A 148 22.33 -14.14 -3.76
N GLU A 149 21.28 -14.82 -3.32
CA GLU A 149 19.91 -14.55 -3.78
C GLU A 149 19.41 -13.18 -3.30
N GLU A 150 19.61 -12.85 -2.02
CA GLU A 150 19.32 -11.51 -1.51
C GLU A 150 20.10 -10.42 -2.26
N ARG A 151 21.34 -10.70 -2.67
CA ARG A 151 22.15 -9.80 -3.50
C ARG A 151 21.58 -9.62 -4.90
N ARG A 152 21.05 -10.70 -5.52
CA ARG A 152 20.33 -10.61 -6.80
C ARG A 152 19.06 -9.77 -6.65
N LEU A 153 18.31 -9.94 -5.56
CA LEU A 153 17.14 -9.10 -5.27
C LEU A 153 17.53 -7.63 -5.11
N PHE A 154 18.62 -7.34 -4.41
CA PHE A 154 19.12 -5.97 -4.29
C PHE A 154 19.44 -5.35 -5.66
N TYR A 155 20.15 -6.09 -6.52
CA TYR A 155 20.44 -5.69 -7.89
C TYR A 155 19.17 -5.47 -8.73
N VAL A 156 18.18 -6.36 -8.63
CA VAL A 156 16.88 -6.18 -9.28
C VAL A 156 16.23 -4.87 -8.85
N GLY A 157 16.22 -4.58 -7.54
CA GLY A 157 15.69 -3.33 -6.99
C GLY A 157 16.39 -2.08 -7.54
N MET A 158 17.73 -2.08 -7.57
CA MET A 158 18.51 -0.96 -8.12
C MET A 158 18.20 -0.70 -9.59
N THR A 159 18.13 -1.77 -10.39
CA THR A 159 17.89 -1.68 -11.84
C THR A 159 16.46 -1.31 -12.22
N ARG A 160 15.56 -1.10 -11.25
CA ARG A 160 14.22 -0.56 -11.55
C ARG A 160 14.25 0.96 -11.77
N ALA A 161 15.32 1.65 -11.36
CA ALA A 161 15.45 3.09 -11.47
C ALA A 161 15.93 3.52 -12.86
N LYS A 162 15.25 4.50 -13.48
CA LYS A 162 15.66 5.09 -14.77
C LYS A 162 16.52 6.34 -14.62
N LYS A 163 16.25 7.19 -13.62
CA LYS A 163 16.94 8.48 -13.44
C LYS A 163 17.59 8.58 -12.07
N GLU A 164 16.83 8.34 -11.01
CA GLU A 164 17.29 8.55 -9.64
C GLU A 164 17.04 7.31 -8.78
N LEU A 165 18.03 6.98 -7.95
CA LEU A 165 17.98 5.88 -7.01
C LEU A 165 18.40 6.38 -5.64
N TYR A 166 17.53 6.21 -4.65
CA TYR A 166 17.79 6.56 -3.27
C TYR A 166 17.83 5.31 -2.39
N PHE A 167 18.84 5.24 -1.53
CA PHE A 167 18.95 4.24 -0.48
C PHE A 167 18.63 4.87 0.87
N THR A 168 17.74 4.25 1.65
CA THR A 168 17.50 4.69 3.03
C THR A 168 17.79 3.58 4.03
N SER A 169 18.48 3.94 5.12
CA SER A 169 18.82 3.05 6.22
C SER A 169 18.65 3.79 7.54
N ALA A 170 18.09 3.11 8.54
CA ALA A 170 17.91 3.64 9.88
C ALA A 170 18.83 2.92 10.88
N ARG A 171 19.46 3.70 11.76
CA ARG A 171 20.27 3.17 12.87
C ARG A 171 19.42 2.79 14.07
N ASP A 172 18.42 3.62 14.36
CA ASP A 172 17.44 3.36 15.41
C ASP A 172 16.08 3.01 14.79
N CYS A 173 15.75 1.73 14.80
CA CYS A 173 14.45 1.21 14.37
C CYS A 173 13.53 0.91 15.57
N GLY A 174 13.75 1.55 16.73
CA GLY A 174 12.98 1.30 17.95
C GLY A 174 13.41 0.04 18.72
N GLY A 175 14.64 -0.43 18.49
CA GLY A 175 15.19 -1.64 19.12
C GLY A 175 16.21 -1.33 20.21
N LYS A 176 16.53 -2.33 21.06
CA LYS A 176 17.52 -2.19 22.15
C LYS A 176 18.95 -1.87 21.69
N ARG A 177 19.29 -2.14 20.43
CA ARG A 177 20.63 -1.94 19.87
C ARG A 177 20.54 -1.21 18.53
N PRO A 178 21.47 -0.28 18.26
CA PRO A 178 21.55 0.34 16.95
C PRO A 178 21.83 -0.71 15.89
N ARG A 179 21.18 -0.56 14.74
CA ARG A 179 21.36 -1.42 13.59
C ARG A 179 22.45 -0.88 12.68
N LYS A 180 23.13 -1.80 11.99
CA LYS A 180 24.16 -1.48 10.99
C LYS A 180 23.50 -1.25 9.64
N ILE A 181 24.10 -0.41 8.81
CA ILE A 181 23.71 -0.24 7.40
C ILE A 181 23.85 -1.59 6.68
N SER A 182 23.00 -1.84 5.68
CA SER A 182 23.13 -3.02 4.81
C SER A 182 24.51 -3.07 4.16
N GLN A 183 25.10 -4.27 4.10
CA GLN A 183 26.34 -4.49 3.35
C GLN A 183 26.18 -4.16 1.86
N PHE A 184 24.97 -4.32 1.31
CA PHE A 184 24.74 -4.09 -0.13
C PHE A 184 24.83 -2.61 -0.49
N ILE A 185 24.45 -1.70 0.42
CA ILE A 185 24.70 -0.25 0.22
C ILE A 185 26.20 0.01 0.17
N MET A 186 26.95 -0.55 1.12
CA MET A 186 28.39 -0.34 1.21
C MET A 186 29.10 -0.79 -0.06
N GLU A 187 28.73 -1.96 -0.57
CA GLU A 187 29.30 -2.52 -1.80
C GLU A 187 28.86 -1.74 -3.04
N ALA A 188 27.60 -1.31 -3.14
CA ALA A 188 27.09 -0.60 -4.31
C ALA A 188 27.64 0.83 -4.44
N LEU A 189 27.96 1.47 -3.32
CA LEU A 189 28.51 2.82 -3.26
C LEU A 189 30.04 2.84 -3.04
N ASP A 190 30.68 1.67 -3.04
CA ASP A 190 32.11 1.48 -2.74
C ASP A 190 32.56 2.20 -1.45
N LEU A 191 31.69 2.15 -0.43
CA LEU A 191 31.94 2.79 0.86
C LEU A 191 32.79 1.89 1.75
N SER A 192 33.76 2.49 2.43
CA SER A 192 34.50 1.84 3.50
C SER A 192 33.75 1.96 4.84
N LYS A 193 34.10 1.10 5.81
CA LYS A 193 33.56 1.21 7.18
C LYS A 193 33.90 2.54 7.86
N ALA A 194 34.97 3.22 7.42
CA ALA A 194 35.39 4.50 7.96
C ALA A 194 34.47 5.65 7.49
N ASP A 195 33.89 5.52 6.30
CA ASP A 195 32.98 6.52 5.72
C ASP A 195 31.63 6.55 6.45
N VAL A 196 31.28 5.44 7.12
CA VAL A 196 30.09 5.34 7.95
C VAL A 196 30.44 5.67 9.40
N VAL A 197 30.65 6.96 9.67
CA VAL A 197 30.91 7.44 11.03
C VAL A 197 29.68 7.16 11.90
N PRO A 198 29.82 6.48 13.04
CA PRO A 198 28.68 6.19 13.85
C PRO A 198 28.19 7.42 14.63
N ASN A 199 27.32 8.27 14.06
CA ASN A 199 26.58 9.23 14.87
C ASN A 199 25.66 8.47 15.83
N LYS A 200 25.99 8.49 17.12
CA LYS A 200 25.04 8.17 18.18
C LYS A 200 23.98 9.26 18.14
N VAL A 201 22.72 8.85 18.11
CA VAL A 201 21.61 9.81 18.22
C VAL A 201 21.83 10.60 19.50
N SER A 202 21.98 11.90 19.39
CA SER A 202 22.26 12.73 20.56
C SER A 202 21.03 12.75 21.47
N SER A 203 21.21 12.95 22.78
CA SER A 203 20.07 13.09 23.70
C SER A 203 19.14 14.23 23.25
N LEU A 204 19.67 15.25 22.58
CA LEU A 204 18.91 16.34 21.98
C LEU A 204 18.04 15.84 20.80
N GLU A 205 18.59 15.06 19.88
CA GLU A 205 17.81 14.49 18.76
C GLU A 205 16.69 13.55 19.25
N VAL A 206 16.89 12.82 20.35
CA VAL A 206 15.84 12.01 20.98
C VAL A 206 14.72 12.91 21.53
N ILE A 207 15.07 14.01 22.19
CA ILE A 207 14.10 14.98 22.71
C ILE A 207 13.36 15.65 21.55
N GLU A 208 14.07 16.09 20.51
CA GLU A 208 13.50 16.71 19.32
C GLU A 208 12.57 15.78 18.55
N ARG A 209 12.89 14.48 18.47
CA ARG A 209 12.01 13.48 17.84
C ARG A 209 10.68 13.31 18.58
N ASN A 210 10.68 13.55 19.89
CA ASN A 210 9.47 13.54 20.72
C ASN A 210 8.87 14.95 20.89
N ALA A 211 9.43 15.97 20.26
CA ALA A 211 8.81 17.27 20.23
C ALA A 211 7.44 17.15 19.56
N PRO A 212 6.42 17.89 20.05
CA PRO A 212 5.16 17.97 19.35
C PRO A 212 5.45 18.33 17.88
N PRO A 213 4.76 17.69 16.91
CA PRO A 213 5.02 17.93 15.50
C PRO A 213 5.02 19.43 15.30
N ALA A 214 6.12 19.97 14.75
CA ALA A 214 6.31 21.41 14.58
C ALA A 214 4.99 21.96 14.05
N GLY A 215 4.25 22.68 14.92
CA GLY A 215 2.87 23.04 14.63
C GLY A 215 2.89 23.67 13.26
N LYS A 216 2.20 23.07 12.28
CA LYS A 216 2.33 23.39 10.84
C LYS A 216 2.54 24.89 10.78
N LYS A 217 3.76 25.35 10.47
CA LYS A 217 4.00 26.78 10.31
C LYS A 217 2.95 27.17 9.28
N GLY A 218 1.93 27.91 9.70
CA GLY A 218 0.86 28.31 8.79
C GLY A 218 1.57 28.82 7.56
N GLN A 219 1.28 28.22 6.40
CA GLN A 219 1.85 28.68 5.14
C GLN A 219 1.76 30.20 5.19
N ARG A 220 2.91 30.89 5.13
CA ARG A 220 2.90 32.35 5.06
C ARG A 220 1.98 32.66 3.89
N GLU A 221 0.90 33.37 4.16
CA GLU A 221 0.00 33.81 3.10
C GLU A 221 0.83 34.70 2.18
N GLU A 222 1.22 34.14 1.04
CA GLU A 222 1.91 34.90 0.00
C GLU A 222 0.93 35.97 -0.47
N THR A 223 1.34 37.23 -0.36
CA THR A 223 0.54 38.36 -0.83
C THR A 223 0.68 38.42 -2.35
N ILE A 224 -0.45 38.44 -3.05
CA ILE A 224 -0.47 38.60 -4.51
C ILE A 224 0.07 40.01 -4.83
N PRO A 225 1.18 40.15 -5.57
CA PRO A 225 1.69 41.46 -5.95
C PRO A 225 0.67 42.21 -6.83
N PRO A 226 0.59 43.56 -6.72
CA PRO A 226 -0.43 44.35 -7.38
C PRO A 226 -0.37 44.33 -8.93
N THR A 227 0.72 43.85 -9.50
CA THR A 227 0.92 43.69 -10.95
C THR A 227 0.57 42.30 -11.49
N GLU A 228 0.18 41.35 -10.63
CA GLU A 228 -0.15 39.99 -11.07
C GLU A 228 -1.53 39.95 -11.74
N ILE A 229 -1.58 39.43 -12.97
CA ILE A 229 -2.84 39.21 -13.69
C ILE A 229 -3.50 37.95 -13.11
N LEU A 230 -4.59 38.14 -12.38
CA LEU A 230 -5.34 37.05 -11.77
C LEU A 230 -6.21 36.32 -12.80
N THR A 231 -5.82 35.09 -13.16
CA THR A 231 -6.67 34.18 -13.93
C THR A 231 -7.55 33.36 -13.00
N LEU A 232 -8.83 33.71 -12.90
CA LEU A 232 -9.81 33.05 -12.03
C LEU A 232 -10.88 32.33 -12.86
N SER A 233 -11.23 31.11 -12.46
CA SER A 233 -12.37 30.40 -13.03
C SER A 233 -13.68 30.90 -12.41
N TYR A 234 -14.79 30.68 -13.11
CA TYR A 234 -16.12 31.03 -12.59
C TYR A 234 -16.38 30.49 -11.18
N ARG A 235 -16.05 29.21 -10.92
CA ARG A 235 -16.20 28.60 -9.58
C ARG A 235 -15.36 29.28 -8.50
N ARG A 236 -14.15 29.73 -8.84
CA ARG A 236 -13.27 30.45 -7.90
C ARG A 236 -13.88 31.77 -7.47
N ILE A 237 -14.51 32.48 -8.41
CA ILE A 237 -15.21 33.73 -8.14
C ILE A 237 -16.45 33.45 -7.28
N ASP A 238 -17.27 32.48 -7.67
CA ASP A 238 -18.50 32.09 -6.97
C ASP A 238 -18.24 31.65 -5.53
N ASP A 239 -17.22 30.81 -5.29
CA ASP A 239 -16.84 30.37 -3.95
C ASP A 239 -16.34 31.52 -3.08
N TYR A 240 -15.63 32.50 -3.66
CA TYR A 240 -15.17 33.68 -2.94
C TYR A 240 -16.32 34.61 -2.57
N LEU A 241 -17.22 34.88 -3.52
CA LEU A 241 -18.41 35.69 -3.30
C LEU A 241 -19.35 35.04 -2.27
N THR A 242 -19.45 33.70 -2.29
CA THR A 242 -20.21 32.94 -1.28
C THR A 242 -19.56 33.06 0.10
N CYS A 243 -18.25 32.80 0.20
CA CYS A 243 -17.49 32.91 1.45
C CYS A 243 -15.98 32.99 1.19
N PRO A 244 -15.30 34.08 1.57
CA PRO A 244 -13.84 34.20 1.41
C PRO A 244 -13.05 33.09 2.11
N LEU A 245 -13.54 32.59 3.25
CA LEU A 245 -12.94 31.46 3.95
C LEU A 245 -13.10 30.14 3.17
N LYS A 246 -14.25 29.90 2.53
CA LYS A 246 -14.46 28.76 1.63
C LYS A 246 -13.45 28.82 0.49
N TYR A 247 -13.31 29.97 -0.17
CA TYR A 247 -12.30 30.14 -1.21
C TYR A 247 -10.88 29.82 -0.73
N ARG A 248 -10.50 30.34 0.44
CA ARG A 248 -9.19 30.07 1.05
C ARG A 248 -8.97 28.58 1.29
N TYR A 249 -9.92 27.89 1.93
CA TYR A 249 -9.73 26.47 2.23
C TYR A 249 -9.70 25.60 0.98
N VAL A 250 -10.54 25.89 -0.01
CA VAL A 250 -10.69 25.07 -1.21
C VAL A 250 -9.61 25.35 -2.24
N HIS A 251 -9.35 26.63 -2.53
CA HIS A 251 -8.51 27.03 -3.68
C HIS A 251 -7.10 27.42 -3.29
N ILE A 252 -6.84 27.84 -2.05
CA ILE A 252 -5.50 28.19 -1.56
C ILE A 252 -4.89 26.99 -0.81
N ILE A 253 -5.55 26.56 0.28
CA ILE A 253 -5.04 25.49 1.16
C ILE A 253 -5.31 24.09 0.57
N ARG A 254 -6.21 23.99 -0.42
CA ARG A 254 -6.63 22.73 -1.06
C ARG A 254 -7.09 21.67 -0.05
N VAL A 255 -7.81 22.12 0.98
CA VAL A 255 -8.47 21.22 1.93
C VAL A 255 -9.54 20.42 1.17
N PRO A 256 -9.47 19.08 1.18
CA PRO A 256 -10.53 18.26 0.58
C PRO A 256 -11.83 18.51 1.33
N ILE A 257 -12.79 19.16 0.68
CA ILE A 257 -14.14 19.28 1.23
C ILE A 257 -14.87 17.99 0.93
N MET A 258 -15.47 17.38 1.96
CA MET A 258 -16.52 16.40 1.72
C MET A 258 -17.67 17.11 1.00
N GLN A 259 -18.04 16.61 -0.17
CA GLN A 259 -19.24 17.07 -0.85
C GLN A 259 -20.46 16.61 -0.04
N HIS A 260 -21.04 17.53 0.75
CA HIS A 260 -22.34 17.28 1.36
C HIS A 260 -23.40 17.29 0.26
N HIS A 261 -24.11 16.17 0.11
CA HIS A 261 -25.12 15.90 -0.93
C HIS A 261 -26.41 16.74 -0.86
N ALA A 262 -26.39 17.91 -0.21
CA ALA A 262 -27.58 18.72 0.06
C ALA A 262 -27.57 20.12 -0.58
N VAL A 263 -26.65 20.38 -1.52
CA VAL A 263 -26.72 21.52 -2.46
C VAL A 263 -26.32 21.04 -3.84
#